data_AF-A2Q308-F1
#
_entry.id   AF-A2Q308-F1
#
_cell.length_a   1.000
_cell.length_b   1.000
_cell.length_c   1.000
_cell.angle_alpha   90.00
_cell.angle_beta   90.00
_cell.angle_gamma   90.00
#
_symmetry.space_group_name_H-M   'P 1'
#
loop_
_entity.id
_entity.type
_entity.pdbx_description
1 polymer ?
#
loop_
_entity_poly.entity_id
_entity_poly.type
_entity_poly.pdbx_seq_one_letter_code
_entity_poly.pdbx_strand_id
1 'polypeptide(L)'
;MGLRQQQEIGHAAAVTHPPAAVQEKMLVPDPIELIRWQIPLPGRVKCNIDASFSPVQNRTCIRICLRDKEGAYMLAKTMSFSPMVSVNIGEALTLFHAPQWLQDMRFDNVDFVVDSKITADAVISRRSDVTEFGQIIAICQDMISSYLYI
;
A
#
# COMPACT_ATOMS: atom_id res chain seq x y z
N MET A 1 -19.57 -43.41 -78.62
CA MET A 1 -19.06 -42.22 -79.35
C MET A 1 -19.87 -41.01 -78.92
N GLY A 2 -19.25 -39.85 -78.71
CA GLY A 2 -19.96 -38.62 -78.35
C GLY A 2 -19.11 -37.64 -77.54
N LEU A 3 -18.32 -36.82 -78.22
CA LEU A 3 -17.74 -35.60 -77.63
C LEU A 3 -18.81 -34.50 -77.57
N ARG A 4 -18.77 -33.64 -76.55
CA ARG A 4 -19.07 -32.20 -76.67
C ARG A 4 -18.58 -31.42 -75.44
N GLN A 5 -18.02 -30.23 -75.71
CA GLN A 5 -17.57 -29.26 -74.72
C GLN A 5 -18.68 -28.23 -74.42
N GLN A 6 -18.63 -27.68 -73.20
CA GLN A 6 -18.84 -26.27 -72.78
C GLN A 6 -19.95 -25.40 -73.42
N GLN A 7 -20.71 -24.68 -72.58
CA GLN A 7 -20.49 -23.23 -72.36
C GLN A 7 -21.11 -22.74 -71.02
N GLU A 8 -20.79 -21.51 -70.60
CA GLU A 8 -20.84 -20.91 -69.25
C GLU A 8 -22.12 -20.12 -68.89
N ILE A 9 -22.37 -19.91 -67.58
CA ILE A 9 -22.71 -18.65 -66.84
C ILE A 9 -22.85 -18.96 -65.32
N GLY A 10 -22.69 -18.03 -64.35
CA GLY A 10 -22.14 -16.66 -64.38
C GLY A 10 -22.58 -15.77 -63.19
N HIS A 11 -21.64 -15.26 -62.38
CA HIS A 11 -21.81 -14.35 -61.21
C HIS A 11 -22.49 -14.95 -59.94
N ALA A 12 -22.27 -14.49 -58.70
CA ALA A 12 -21.51 -13.34 -58.16
C ALA A 12 -20.73 -13.71 -56.87
N ALA A 13 -19.81 -12.84 -56.42
CA ALA A 13 -18.90 -13.11 -55.29
C ALA A 13 -19.49 -12.76 -53.90
N ALA A 14 -19.07 -13.52 -52.88
CA ALA A 14 -19.24 -13.17 -51.47
C ALA A 14 -17.87 -13.10 -50.79
N VAL A 15 -17.52 -11.94 -50.21
CA VAL A 15 -16.26 -11.72 -49.50
C VAL A 15 -16.38 -12.32 -48.09
N THR A 16 -15.59 -13.33 -47.79
CA THR A 16 -15.44 -13.87 -46.44
C THR A 16 -14.19 -13.28 -45.77
N HIS A 17 -14.39 -12.60 -44.64
CA HIS A 17 -13.30 -12.05 -43.84
C HIS A 17 -12.45 -13.16 -43.19
N PRO A 18 -11.14 -12.96 -42.99
CA PRO A 18 -10.30 -13.90 -42.24
C PRO A 18 -10.71 -13.93 -40.75
N PRO A 19 -10.41 -15.02 -40.01
CA PRO A 19 -10.69 -15.10 -38.58
C PRO A 19 -9.97 -13.99 -37.81
N ALA A 20 -10.66 -13.36 -36.87
CA ALA A 20 -10.05 -12.39 -35.97
C ALA A 20 -8.89 -13.04 -35.20
N ALA A 21 -7.78 -12.32 -35.07
CA ALA A 21 -6.60 -12.78 -34.37
C ALA A 21 -6.94 -13.21 -32.94
N VAL A 22 -6.25 -14.23 -32.43
CA VAL A 22 -6.25 -14.58 -31.01
C VAL A 22 -5.64 -13.39 -30.27
N GLN A 23 -6.51 -12.55 -29.73
CA GLN A 23 -6.09 -11.45 -28.88
C GLN A 23 -5.67 -12.07 -27.55
N GLU A 24 -4.37 -12.21 -27.33
CA GLU A 24 -3.83 -12.42 -25.99
C GLU A 24 -4.46 -11.35 -25.09
N LYS A 25 -5.35 -11.79 -24.21
CA LYS A 25 -5.90 -10.92 -23.17
C LYS A 25 -4.72 -10.59 -22.27
N MET A 26 -4.09 -9.45 -22.54
CA MET A 26 -3.23 -8.75 -21.60
C MET A 26 -3.93 -8.85 -20.25
N LEU A 27 -3.33 -9.63 -19.33
CA LEU A 27 -3.82 -9.75 -17.97
C LEU A 27 -3.49 -8.44 -17.26
N VAL A 28 -4.23 -7.39 -17.61
CA VAL A 28 -4.46 -6.25 -16.73
C VAL A 28 -5.00 -6.88 -15.45
N PRO A 29 -4.26 -6.85 -14.33
CA PRO A 29 -4.78 -7.36 -13.08
C PRO A 29 -6.08 -6.59 -12.80
N ASP A 30 -7.13 -7.29 -12.39
CA ASP A 30 -8.34 -6.60 -11.97
C ASP A 30 -7.96 -5.54 -10.91
N PRO A 31 -8.62 -4.37 -10.85
CA PRO A 31 -8.37 -3.36 -9.82
C PRO A 31 -8.64 -3.84 -8.37
N ILE A 32 -8.95 -5.13 -8.22
CA ILE A 32 -9.15 -5.91 -7.01
C ILE A 32 -8.10 -7.04 -6.94
N GLU A 33 -6.84 -6.76 -7.32
CA GLU A 33 -5.68 -7.26 -6.57
C GLU A 33 -5.84 -6.73 -5.13
N LEU A 34 -6.69 -7.48 -4.41
CA LEU A 34 -7.27 -7.13 -3.12
C LEU A 34 -6.15 -6.78 -2.13
N ILE A 35 -6.46 -5.93 -1.16
CA ILE A 35 -5.64 -5.57 0.00
C ILE A 35 -5.30 -6.84 0.80
N ARG A 36 -4.38 -7.65 0.28
CA ARG A 36 -3.98 -8.95 0.79
C ARG A 36 -2.82 -8.74 1.72
N TRP A 37 -2.90 -9.41 2.87
CA TRP A 37 -1.83 -9.41 3.85
C TRP A 37 -0.53 -9.90 3.20
N GLN A 38 0.40 -8.97 2.96
CA GLN A 38 1.72 -9.31 2.46
C GLN A 38 2.52 -9.86 3.62
N ILE A 39 2.97 -11.11 3.50
CA ILE A 39 3.77 -11.79 4.51
C ILE A 39 5.10 -11.00 4.69
N PRO A 40 5.49 -10.61 5.92
CA PRO A 40 6.78 -9.96 6.18
C PRO A 40 7.95 -10.92 5.95
N LEU A 41 9.18 -10.39 5.87
CA LEU A 41 10.37 -11.24 5.77
C LEU A 41 10.50 -12.14 7.01
N PRO A 42 11.13 -13.34 6.90
CA PRO A 42 11.32 -14.25 8.03
C PRO A 42 11.95 -13.56 9.25
N GLY A 43 11.36 -13.76 10.43
CA GLY A 43 11.81 -13.13 11.68
C GLY A 43 11.27 -11.71 11.91
N ARG A 44 10.50 -11.13 10.98
CA ARG A 44 9.87 -9.81 11.12
C ARG A 44 8.36 -9.92 11.40
N VAL A 45 7.82 -8.90 12.06
CA VAL A 45 6.40 -8.70 12.34
C VAL A 45 5.92 -7.40 11.71
N LYS A 46 4.62 -7.24 11.49
CA LYS A 46 4.06 -5.99 10.94
C LYS A 46 3.40 -5.13 11.99
N CYS A 47 3.56 -3.83 11.86
CA CYS A 47 2.97 -2.84 12.75
C CYS A 47 2.06 -1.90 11.97
N ASN A 48 0.74 -2.10 12.07
CA ASN A 48 -0.21 -1.10 11.59
C ASN A 48 -0.19 0.11 12.53
N ILE A 49 -0.04 1.30 11.97
CA ILE A 49 -0.11 2.57 12.69
C ILE A 49 -1.13 3.48 12.00
N ASP A 50 -1.94 4.19 12.79
CA ASP A 50 -3.13 4.91 12.31
C ASP A 50 -3.57 5.94 13.38
N ALA A 51 -3.88 7.18 12.97
CA ALA A 51 -4.41 8.23 13.85
C ALA A 51 -5.94 8.37 13.75
N SER A 52 -6.60 8.76 14.85
CA SER A 52 -7.99 9.22 14.81
C SER A 52 -8.18 10.54 15.55
N PHE A 53 -9.12 11.33 15.03
CA PHE A 53 -9.27 12.75 15.38
C PHE A 53 -10.69 13.00 15.86
N SER A 54 -10.84 13.64 17.01
CA SER A 54 -12.14 14.00 17.59
C SER A 54 -12.23 15.51 17.78
N PRO A 55 -12.87 16.25 16.86
CA PRO A 55 -13.10 17.68 17.02
C PRO A 55 -13.94 18.00 18.27
N VAL A 56 -14.94 17.16 18.56
CA VAL A 56 -15.85 17.32 19.73
C VAL A 56 -15.10 17.22 21.05
N GLN A 57 -14.11 16.33 21.17
CA GLN A 57 -13.30 16.18 22.37
C GLN A 57 -12.04 17.06 22.35
N ASN A 58 -11.70 17.67 21.21
CA ASN A 58 -10.41 18.30 20.93
C ASN A 58 -9.22 17.36 21.22
N ARG A 59 -9.26 16.12 20.68
CA ARG A 59 -8.22 15.11 20.91
C ARG A 59 -7.77 14.43 19.63
N THR A 60 -6.48 14.07 19.61
CA THR A 60 -5.90 13.11 18.67
C THR A 60 -5.59 11.82 19.41
N CYS A 61 -5.83 10.69 18.74
CA CYS A 61 -5.63 9.35 19.23
C CYS A 61 -4.69 8.61 18.27
N ILE A 62 -3.69 7.90 18.78
CA ILE A 62 -2.74 7.09 18.02
C ILE A 62 -3.01 5.64 18.37
N ARG A 63 -3.12 4.81 17.34
CA ARG A 63 -3.31 3.36 17.42
C ARG A 63 -2.12 2.67 16.77
N ILE A 64 -1.56 1.69 17.48
CA ILE A 64 -0.39 0.91 17.05
C ILE A 64 -0.77 -0.57 17.26
N CYS A 65 -0.65 -1.41 16.24
CA CYS A 65 -1.07 -2.81 16.28
C CYS A 65 -0.05 -3.72 15.60
N LEU A 66 0.60 -4.57 16.39
CA LEU A 66 1.46 -5.65 15.92
C LEU A 66 0.66 -6.85 15.44
N ARG A 67 1.10 -7.42 14.32
CA ARG A 67 0.55 -8.62 13.70
C ARG A 67 1.66 -9.55 13.24
N ASP A 68 1.39 -10.85 13.31
CA ASP A 68 2.31 -11.88 12.86
C ASP A 68 2.31 -12.01 11.33
N LYS A 69 3.01 -13.04 10.83
CA LYS A 69 3.17 -13.29 9.40
C LYS A 69 1.86 -13.71 8.72
N GLU A 70 0.91 -14.30 9.45
CA GLU A 70 -0.45 -14.59 9.00
C GLU A 70 -1.40 -13.38 9.09
N GLY A 71 -1.02 -12.31 9.80
CA GLY A 71 -1.84 -11.12 10.02
C GLY A 71 -2.72 -11.19 11.26
N ALA A 72 -2.56 -12.24 12.07
CA ALA A 72 -3.24 -12.37 13.35
C ALA A 72 -2.69 -11.34 14.35
N TYR A 73 -3.55 -10.91 15.27
CA TYR A 73 -3.22 -9.93 16.30
C TYR A 73 -2.17 -10.49 17.27
N MET A 74 -1.14 -9.69 17.57
CA MET A 74 -0.15 -10.00 18.61
C MET A 74 -0.29 -9.08 19.82
N LEU A 75 -0.26 -7.76 19.59
CA LEU A 75 -0.20 -6.74 20.63
C LEU A 75 -0.68 -5.39 20.07
N ALA A 76 -1.30 -4.55 20.88
CA ALA A 76 -1.60 -3.17 20.49
C ALA A 76 -1.40 -2.17 21.63
N LYS A 77 -1.18 -0.91 21.23
CA LYS A 77 -1.22 0.27 22.10
C LYS A 77 -2.18 1.29 21.51
N THR A 78 -2.92 1.95 22.40
CA THR A 78 -3.65 3.17 22.09
C THR A 78 -3.18 4.25 23.05
N MET A 79 -2.91 5.44 22.52
CA MET A 79 -2.57 6.64 23.30
C MET A 79 -3.34 7.84 22.75
N SER A 80 -3.62 8.84 23.57
CA SER A 80 -4.39 9.99 23.11
C SER A 80 -4.07 11.24 23.91
N PHE A 81 -4.07 12.39 23.23
CA PHE A 81 -3.63 13.68 23.75
C PHE A 81 -4.56 14.80 23.26
N SER A 82 -4.37 16.00 23.82
CA SER A 82 -5.09 17.23 23.48
C SER A 82 -4.06 18.37 23.42
N PRO A 83 -4.19 19.36 22.52
CA PRO A 83 -5.27 19.56 21.55
C PRO A 83 -5.29 18.52 20.43
N MET A 84 -6.34 18.55 19.61
CA MET A 84 -6.37 17.85 18.34
C MET A 84 -5.38 18.53 17.38
N VAL A 85 -4.46 17.75 16.80
CA VAL A 85 -3.53 18.23 15.77
C VAL A 85 -4.13 18.05 14.37
N SER A 86 -3.50 18.65 13.35
CA SER A 86 -3.88 18.39 11.96
C SER A 86 -3.66 16.92 11.58
N VAL A 87 -4.36 16.43 10.54
CA VAL A 87 -4.27 15.03 10.11
C VAL A 87 -2.82 14.64 9.83
N ASN A 88 -2.11 15.39 8.98
CA ASN A 88 -0.72 15.09 8.61
C ASN A 88 0.21 15.01 9.83
N ILE A 89 0.06 15.91 10.81
CA ILE A 89 0.84 15.89 12.06
C ILE A 89 0.47 14.66 12.90
N GLY A 90 -0.82 14.36 13.03
CA GLY A 90 -1.28 13.17 13.77
C GLY A 90 -0.75 11.87 13.17
N GLU A 91 -0.79 11.71 11.84
CA GLU A 91 -0.24 10.53 11.16
C GLU A 91 1.27 10.42 11.33
N ALA A 92 2.02 11.51 11.18
CA ALA A 92 3.47 11.52 11.43
C ALA A 92 3.80 11.17 12.90
N LEU A 93 2.98 11.61 13.86
CA LEU A 93 3.13 11.28 15.27
C LEU A 93 2.86 9.79 15.58
N THR A 94 2.04 9.09 14.79
CA THR A 94 1.90 7.62 14.94
C THR A 94 3.26 6.94 14.74
N LEU A 95 4.01 7.38 13.73
CA LEU A 95 5.31 6.87 13.35
C LEU A 95 6.44 7.35 14.26
N PHE A 96 6.26 8.49 14.93
CA PHE A 96 7.16 8.95 16.00
C PHE A 96 7.02 8.08 17.26
N HIS A 97 5.79 7.76 17.69
CA HIS A 97 5.58 7.03 18.93
C HIS A 97 5.69 5.51 18.80
N ALA A 98 5.42 4.92 17.63
CA ALA A 98 5.46 3.48 17.47
C ALA A 98 6.84 2.86 17.73
N PRO A 99 7.96 3.37 17.18
CA PRO A 99 9.30 2.82 17.45
C PRO A 99 9.69 2.93 18.93
N GLN A 100 9.35 4.03 19.61
CA GLN A 100 9.63 4.21 21.05
C GLN A 100 9.00 3.08 21.88
N TRP A 101 7.72 2.81 21.63
CA TRP A 101 7.02 1.75 22.34
C TRP A 101 7.48 0.35 21.92
N LEU A 102 7.85 0.14 20.65
CA LEU A 102 8.37 -1.15 20.19
C LEU A 102 9.73 -1.47 20.82
N GLN A 103 10.57 -0.45 21.07
CA GLN A 103 11.80 -0.57 21.83
C GLN A 103 11.53 -1.03 23.28
N ASP A 104 10.58 -0.39 23.98
CA ASP A 104 10.15 -0.79 25.33
C ASP A 104 9.67 -2.25 25.36
N MET A 105 8.95 -2.68 24.32
CA MET A 105 8.42 -4.04 24.16
C MET A 105 9.43 -5.05 23.58
N ARG A 106 10.67 -4.62 23.26
CA ARG A 106 11.75 -5.44 22.66
C ARG A 106 11.40 -6.07 21.31
N PHE A 107 10.83 -5.28 20.40
CA PHE A 107 10.58 -5.67 19.01
C PHE A 107 11.53 -4.93 18.06
N ASP A 108 12.65 -5.56 17.71
CA ASP A 108 13.69 -4.95 16.86
C ASP A 108 13.44 -5.11 15.35
N ASN A 109 12.58 -6.07 14.97
CA ASN A 109 12.38 -6.52 13.59
C ASN A 109 10.94 -6.24 13.12
N VAL A 110 10.65 -4.98 12.81
CA VAL A 110 9.27 -4.51 12.56
C VAL A 110 9.12 -3.81 11.21
N ASP A 111 8.13 -4.23 10.43
CA ASP A 111 7.69 -3.58 9.21
C ASP A 111 6.49 -2.67 9.49
N PHE A 112 6.71 -1.35 9.45
CA PHE A 112 5.64 -0.37 9.63
C PHE A 112 4.71 -0.33 8.41
N VAL A 113 3.41 -0.42 8.67
CA VAL A 113 2.34 -0.30 7.67
C VAL A 113 1.61 1.00 7.95
N VAL A 114 1.94 2.01 7.14
CA VAL A 114 1.39 3.37 7.19
C VAL A 114 0.29 3.49 6.13
N ASP A 115 -0.89 3.97 6.49
CA ASP A 115 -2.01 4.24 5.58
C ASP A 115 -1.94 5.65 4.96
N SER A 116 -1.38 6.61 5.68
CA SER A 116 -1.10 7.97 5.23
C SER A 116 -0.04 8.00 4.12
N LYS A 117 -0.47 8.07 2.86
CA LYS A 117 0.42 8.24 1.70
C LYS A 117 1.34 9.46 1.83
N ILE A 118 0.85 10.57 2.40
CA ILE A 118 1.66 11.78 2.62
C ILE A 118 2.84 11.47 3.56
N THR A 119 2.57 10.76 4.66
CA THR A 119 3.60 10.34 5.62
C THR A 119 4.58 9.35 4.98
N ALA A 120 4.08 8.35 4.26
CA ALA A 120 4.91 7.36 3.57
C ALA A 120 5.84 7.99 2.52
N ASP A 121 5.30 8.83 1.63
CA ASP A 121 6.08 9.55 0.61
C ASP A 121 7.11 10.49 1.25
N ALA A 122 6.76 11.19 2.32
CA ALA A 122 7.67 12.08 3.04
C ALA A 122 8.86 11.31 3.67
N VAL A 123 8.58 10.23 4.40
CA VAL A 123 9.59 9.34 5.00
C VAL A 123 10.54 8.78 3.95
N ILE A 124 10.02 8.32 2.81
CA ILE A 124 10.83 7.74 1.72
C ILE A 124 11.67 8.82 1.01
N SER A 125 11.10 10.01 0.76
CA SER A 125 11.73 11.02 -0.10
C SER A 125 12.98 11.69 0.48
N ARG A 126 13.15 11.70 1.81
CA ARG A 126 14.26 12.35 2.53
C ARG A 126 14.55 13.80 2.08
N ARG A 127 13.51 14.52 1.64
CA ARG A 127 13.60 15.94 1.28
C ARG A 127 13.56 16.81 2.54
N SER A 128 14.26 17.94 2.51
CA SER A 128 14.16 18.94 3.57
C SER A 128 12.78 19.61 3.55
N ASP A 129 12.12 19.61 4.71
CA ASP A 129 10.87 20.31 4.98
C ASP A 129 11.04 21.00 6.34
N VAL A 130 10.81 22.32 6.37
CA VAL A 130 11.00 23.17 7.55
C VAL A 130 9.72 23.35 8.38
N THR A 131 8.60 22.76 7.95
CA THR A 131 7.36 22.73 8.71
C THR A 131 7.46 21.81 9.93
N GLU A 132 6.53 21.95 10.87
CA GLU A 132 6.37 21.02 12.01
C GLU A 132 6.28 19.56 11.55
N PHE A 133 5.56 19.30 10.44
CA PHE A 133 5.46 17.98 9.82
C PHE A 133 6.83 17.49 9.34
N GLY A 134 7.57 18.32 8.60
CA GLY A 134 8.92 18.03 8.12
C GLY A 134 9.89 17.67 9.25
N GLN A 135 9.82 18.40 10.37
CA GLN A 135 10.65 18.13 11.56
C GLN A 135 10.32 16.78 12.21
N ILE A 136 9.03 16.43 12.34
CA ILE A 136 8.62 15.11 12.86
C ILE A 136 9.08 13.99 11.91
N ILE A 137 8.91 14.17 10.60
CA ILE A 137 9.35 13.20 9.58
C ILE A 137 10.88 12.98 9.63
N ALA A 138 11.68 14.03 9.80
CA ALA A 138 13.13 13.91 9.94
C ALA A 138 13.52 13.05 11.16
N ILE A 139 12.88 13.29 12.31
CA ILE A 139 13.11 12.47 13.51
C ILE A 139 12.68 11.01 13.29
N CYS A 140 11.54 10.78 12.63
CA CYS A 140 11.09 9.44 12.26
C CYS A 140 12.08 8.73 11.32
N GLN A 141 12.68 9.43 10.35
CA GLN A 141 13.69 8.88 9.44
C GLN A 141 14.94 8.41 10.19
N ASP A 142 15.43 9.18 11.15
CA ASP A 142 16.58 8.81 11.98
C ASP A 142 16.26 7.61 12.88
N MET A 143 15.08 7.62 13.52
CA MET A 143 14.63 6.52 14.38
C MET A 143 14.47 5.21 13.60
N ILE A 144 13.76 5.22 12.47
CA ILE A 144 13.50 4.02 11.67
C ILE A 144 14.76 3.49 10.97
N SER A 145 15.73 4.36 10.67
CA SER A 145 17.03 3.92 10.15
C SER A 145 17.75 2.96 11.12
N SER A 146 17.44 3.00 12.42
CA SER A 146 17.95 2.04 13.42
C SER A 146 17.22 0.67 13.42
N TYR A 147 16.05 0.57 12.79
CA TYR A 147 15.27 -0.69 12.62
C TYR A 147 15.45 -1.33 11.23
N LEU A 148 16.17 -0.64 10.35
CA LEU A 148 16.47 -1.05 8.97
C LEU A 148 17.97 -1.34 8.81
N TYR A 149 18.48 -2.27 9.63
CA TYR A 149 19.72 -2.96 9.27
C TYR A 149 19.43 -3.87 8.07
N ILE A 150 19.99 -3.49 6.92
CA ILE A 150 20.11 -4.31 5.70
C ILE A 150 21.44 -5.08 5.79
#